data_AF-T0QPZ9-F1
#
_entry.id   AF-T0QPZ9-F1
#
_cell.length_a   1.000
_cell.length_b   1.000
_cell.length_c   1.000
_cell.angle_alpha   90.00
_cell.angle_beta   90.00
_cell.angle_gamma   90.00
#
_symmetry.space_group_name_H-M   'P 1'
#
loop_
_entity.id
_entity.type
_entity.pdbx_description
1 polymer ?
#
loop_
_entity_poly.entity_id
_entity_poly.type
_entity_poly.pdbx_seq_one_letter_code
_entity_poly.pdbx_strand_id
1 'polypeptide(L)'
;MEPATTHCQYSYKVCTLPRSQKRNGSLHQLCEFHRQKANRIQQAYTNKKRALKVQRDIEPVPFMATGAAVASDRVDLLTALLFDDSDDAWASEEALVMTPDETRILYELLHSTPV
;
A
#
# COMPACT_ATOMS: atom_id res chain seq x y z
N MET A 1 35.97 24.10 -3.71
CA MET A 1 34.98 23.90 -2.63
C MET A 1 33.67 24.50 -3.12
N GLU A 2 32.86 23.72 -3.85
CA GLU A 2 31.57 24.20 -4.37
C GLU A 2 30.60 24.45 -3.20
N PRO A 3 29.96 25.63 -3.11
CA PRO A 3 29.08 25.93 -1.98
C PRO A 3 27.91 24.96 -2.00
N ALA A 4 27.81 24.12 -0.95
CA ALA A 4 26.69 23.21 -0.77
C ALA A 4 25.41 24.03 -0.74
N THR A 5 24.65 24.01 -1.84
CA THR A 5 23.43 24.79 -1.94
C THR A 5 22.49 24.36 -0.82
N THR A 6 21.98 25.29 -0.03
CA THR A 6 21.13 24.96 1.14
C THR A 6 19.78 24.39 0.73
N HIS A 7 19.39 24.60 -0.52
CA HIS A 7 18.13 24.16 -1.11
C HIS A 7 18.22 22.76 -1.74
N CYS A 8 17.07 22.13 -1.86
CA CYS A 8 16.88 20.81 -2.45
C CYS A 8 17.31 20.76 -3.92
N GLN A 9 18.13 19.75 -4.27
CA GLN A 9 18.57 19.46 -5.63
C GLN A 9 17.61 18.49 -6.35
N TYR A 10 16.32 18.82 -6.41
CA TYR A 10 15.37 18.00 -7.16
C TYR A 10 15.52 18.27 -8.66
N SER A 11 15.82 17.25 -9.46
CA SER A 11 16.22 17.41 -10.87
C SER A 11 15.07 17.80 -11.80
N TYR A 12 13.84 17.41 -11.47
CA TYR A 12 12.69 17.63 -12.35
C TYR A 12 12.06 19.03 -12.19
N LYS A 13 12.06 19.57 -10.96
CA LYS A 13 11.51 20.90 -10.65
C LYS A 13 12.37 21.60 -9.62
N VAL A 14 12.56 22.91 -9.78
CA VAL A 14 13.26 23.74 -8.80
C VAL A 14 12.49 23.70 -7.47
N CYS A 15 13.19 23.38 -6.39
CA CYS A 15 12.62 23.25 -5.06
C CYS A 15 13.33 24.20 -4.11
N THR A 16 12.55 25.06 -3.45
CA THR A 16 13.06 26.08 -2.51
C THR A 16 13.21 25.54 -1.07
N LEU A 17 12.71 24.33 -0.80
CA LEU A 17 12.79 23.72 0.51
C LEU A 17 14.24 23.36 0.87
N PRO A 18 14.65 23.51 2.14
CA PRO A 18 16.01 23.20 2.58
C PRO A 18 16.30 21.70 2.50
N ARG A 19 17.57 21.36 2.35
CA ARG A 19 18.04 19.97 2.44
C ARG A 19 17.81 19.41 3.83
N SER A 20 17.36 18.16 3.88
CA SER A 20 17.21 17.43 5.14
C SER A 20 18.57 16.98 5.67
N GLN A 21 18.72 16.81 6.98
CA GLN A 21 19.93 16.32 7.62
C GLN A 21 19.85 14.81 7.88
N LYS A 22 20.94 14.09 7.62
CA LYS A 22 21.12 12.70 8.09
C LYS A 22 21.45 12.69 9.58
N ARG A 23 21.26 11.53 10.21
CA ARG A 23 21.67 11.29 11.62
C ARG A 23 23.17 11.51 11.88
N ASN A 24 24.01 11.40 10.85
CA ASN A 24 25.45 11.64 10.92
C ASN A 24 25.84 13.13 10.70
N GLY A 25 24.86 14.05 10.65
CA GLY A 25 25.09 15.48 10.44
C GLY A 25 25.30 15.90 8.98
N SER A 26 25.44 14.97 8.03
CA SER A 26 25.58 15.31 6.61
C SER A 26 24.23 15.66 5.97
N LEU A 27 24.21 16.65 5.07
CA LEU A 27 22.99 17.03 4.35
C LEU A 27 22.66 16.01 3.25
N HIS A 28 21.39 15.66 3.14
CA HIS A 28 20.86 14.99 1.98
C HIS A 28 20.89 15.90 0.75
N GLN A 29 20.80 15.30 -0.44
CA GLN A 29 20.65 16.06 -1.69
C GLN A 29 19.25 16.66 -1.85
N LEU A 30 18.25 16.06 -1.20
CA LEU A 30 16.84 16.40 -1.32
C LEU A 30 16.28 16.94 0.01
N CYS A 31 15.24 17.76 -0.08
CA CYS A 31 14.42 18.12 1.08
C CYS A 31 13.65 16.91 1.61
N GLU A 32 13.07 17.06 2.81
CA GLU A 32 12.34 15.99 3.47
C GLU A 32 11.14 15.50 2.64
N PHE A 33 10.39 16.43 2.04
CA PHE A 33 9.26 16.11 1.15
C PHE A 33 9.67 15.22 -0.03
N HIS A 34 10.73 15.59 -0.75
CA HIS A 34 11.20 14.83 -1.91
C HIS A 34 11.81 13.48 -1.51
N ARG A 35 12.43 13.37 -0.32
CA ARG A 35 12.91 12.08 0.20
C ARG A 35 11.75 11.13 0.47
N GLN A 36 10.70 11.59 1.14
CA GLN A 36 9.53 10.76 1.42
C GLN A 36 8.82 10.32 0.13
N LYS A 37 8.70 11.23 -0.84
CA LYS A 37 8.14 10.91 -2.16
C LYS A 37 8.97 9.84 -2.88
N ALA A 38 10.30 9.99 -2.89
CA ALA A 38 11.20 9.01 -3.48
C ALA A 38 11.08 7.64 -2.79
N ASN A 39 11.00 7.61 -1.46
CA ASN A 39 10.81 6.37 -0.71
C ASN A 39 9.49 5.68 -1.07
N ARG A 40 8.39 6.43 -1.18
CA ARG A 40 7.08 5.89 -1.58
C ARG A 40 7.12 5.31 -2.99
N ILE A 41 7.74 6.02 -3.95
CA ILE A 41 7.90 5.53 -5.33
C ILE A 41 8.76 4.26 -5.37
N GLN A 42 9.86 4.25 -4.62
CA GLN A 42 10.74 3.09 -4.53
C GLN A 42 9.99 1.89 -3.95
N GLN A 43 9.23 2.09 -2.86
CA GLN A 43 8.43 1.03 -2.25
C GLN A 43 7.40 0.46 -3.24
N ALA A 44 6.66 1.33 -3.94
CA ALA A 44 5.69 0.92 -4.95
C ALA A 44 6.36 0.11 -6.09
N TYR A 45 7.51 0.56 -6.58
CA TYR A 45 8.28 -0.16 -7.60
C TYR A 45 8.75 -1.53 -7.09
N THR A 46 9.28 -1.60 -5.87
CA THR A 46 9.71 -2.88 -5.29
C THR A 46 8.55 -3.85 -5.09
N ASN A 47 7.39 -3.38 -4.64
CA ASN A 47 6.19 -4.19 -4.47
C ASN A 47 5.68 -4.72 -5.82
N LYS A 48 5.61 -3.86 -6.84
CA LYS A 48 5.25 -4.26 -8.20
C LYS A 48 6.22 -5.31 -8.75
N LYS A 49 7.53 -5.10 -8.56
CA LYS A 49 8.56 -6.06 -8.99
C LYS A 49 8.45 -7.40 -8.26
N ARG A 50 8.11 -7.40 -6.96
CA ARG A 50 7.86 -8.64 -6.18
C ARG A 50 6.61 -9.36 -6.67
N ALA A 51 5.50 -8.65 -6.88
CA ALA A 51 4.28 -9.23 -7.40
C ALA A 51 4.49 -9.89 -8.78
N LEU A 52 5.22 -9.22 -9.68
CA LEU A 52 5.56 -9.77 -10.99
C LEU A 52 6.51 -10.98 -10.90
N LYS A 53 7.42 -11.03 -9.92
CA LYS A 53 8.24 -12.23 -9.69
C LYS A 53 7.41 -13.39 -9.17
N VAL A 54 6.56 -13.15 -8.17
CA VAL A 54 5.63 -14.17 -7.66
C VAL A 54 4.77 -14.72 -8.80
N GLN A 55 4.23 -13.88 -9.68
CA GLN A 55 3.49 -14.35 -10.86
C GLN A 55 4.31 -15.18 -11.86
N ARG A 56 5.63 -14.99 -11.92
CA ARG A 56 6.52 -15.76 -12.80
C ARG A 56 7.01 -17.06 -12.16
N ASP A 57 7.13 -17.08 -10.84
CA ASP A 57 7.59 -18.22 -10.06
C ASP A 57 6.40 -19.12 -9.62
N ILE A 58 5.15 -18.67 -9.78
CA ILE A 58 3.96 -19.54 -9.80
C ILE A 58 3.96 -20.26 -11.16
N GLU A 59 4.55 -21.44 -11.21
CA GLU A 59 4.28 -22.39 -12.28
C GLU A 59 2.75 -22.58 -12.36
N PRO A 60 2.12 -22.38 -13.53
CA PRO A 60 0.68 -22.58 -13.66
C PRO A 60 0.40 -24.05 -13.32
N VAL A 61 -0.31 -24.28 -12.21
CA VAL A 61 -0.72 -25.63 -11.83
C VAL A 61 -1.61 -26.15 -12.96
N PRO A 62 -1.23 -27.22 -13.67
CA PRO A 62 -2.06 -27.73 -14.77
C PRO A 62 -3.43 -28.07 -14.20
N PHE A 63 -4.47 -27.45 -14.77
CA PHE A 63 -5.87 -27.56 -14.34
C PHE A 63 -6.38 -29.02 -14.30
N MET A 64 -5.67 -29.95 -14.94
CA MET A 64 -5.97 -31.37 -14.97
C MET A 64 -4.84 -32.20 -14.35
N ALA A 65 -4.55 -32.00 -13.07
CA ALA A 65 -3.93 -33.04 -12.27
C ALA A 65 -4.98 -34.12 -11.99
N THR A 66 -5.12 -35.07 -12.92
CA THR A 66 -5.87 -36.30 -12.67
C THR A 66 -5.16 -37.08 -11.57
N GLY A 67 -5.69 -37.00 -10.34
CA GLY A 67 -5.38 -37.95 -9.27
C GLY A 67 -4.02 -37.79 -8.57
N ALA A 68 -3.52 -36.57 -8.36
CA ALA A 68 -2.53 -36.38 -7.30
C ALA A 68 -3.27 -36.44 -5.95
N ALA A 69 -3.07 -37.52 -5.19
CA ALA A 69 -3.60 -37.66 -3.84
C ALA A 69 -3.03 -36.54 -2.95
N VAL A 70 -3.77 -35.45 -2.79
CA VAL A 70 -3.55 -34.50 -1.70
C VAL A 70 -3.83 -35.25 -0.40
N ALA A 71 -2.88 -35.22 0.55
CA ALA A 71 -3.09 -35.83 1.86
C ALA A 71 -4.40 -35.30 2.45
N SER A 72 -5.32 -36.21 2.81
CA SER A 72 -6.66 -35.89 3.31
C SER A 72 -6.59 -34.80 4.37
N ASP A 73 -5.65 -34.94 5.31
CA ASP A 73 -5.40 -34.01 6.41
C ASP A 73 -5.24 -32.53 5.99
N ARG A 74 -4.67 -32.26 4.79
CA ARG A 74 -4.53 -30.88 4.29
C ARG A 74 -5.84 -30.33 3.73
N VAL A 75 -6.67 -31.19 3.16
CA VAL A 75 -7.99 -30.83 2.66
C VAL A 75 -8.94 -30.64 3.84
N ASP A 76 -8.88 -31.52 4.83
CA ASP A 76 -9.69 -31.48 6.04
C ASP A 76 -9.40 -30.23 6.89
N LEU A 77 -8.14 -29.83 7.02
CA LEU A 77 -7.76 -28.58 7.69
C LEU A 77 -8.26 -27.34 6.94
N LEU A 78 -8.23 -27.36 5.61
CA LEU A 78 -8.71 -26.23 4.80
C LEU A 78 -10.24 -26.12 4.88
N THR A 79 -10.94 -27.24 4.83
CA THR A 79 -12.39 -27.33 5.06
C THR A 79 -12.76 -26.81 6.44
N ALA A 80 -12.04 -27.24 7.50
CA ALA A 80 -12.27 -26.74 8.85
C ALA A 80 -12.09 -25.22 8.95
N LEU A 81 -11.13 -24.62 8.24
CA LEU A 81 -10.93 -23.16 8.24
C LEU A 81 -11.92 -22.38 7.38
N LEU A 82 -12.50 -22.98 6.34
CA LEU A 82 -13.47 -22.33 5.45
C LEU A 82 -14.91 -22.44 5.94
N PHE A 83 -15.23 -23.48 6.72
CA PHE A 83 -16.57 -23.75 7.23
C PHE A 83 -16.69 -23.60 8.74
N ASP A 84 -15.68 -23.05 9.43
CA ASP A 84 -15.85 -22.55 10.80
C ASP A 84 -16.71 -21.28 10.73
N ASP A 85 -18.00 -21.50 10.62
CA ASP A 85 -19.11 -20.54 10.68
C ASP A 85 -19.21 -20.01 12.11
N SER A 86 -18.15 -19.39 12.62
CA SER A 86 -18.28 -18.39 13.68
C SER A 86 -18.66 -17.05 13.03
N ASP A 87 -19.76 -17.09 12.28
CA ASP A 87 -20.39 -15.94 11.62
C ASP A 87 -21.35 -15.17 12.56
N ASP A 88 -21.25 -15.39 13.88
CA ASP A 88 -22.00 -14.61 14.88
C ASP A 88 -21.30 -13.31 15.32
N ALA A 89 -20.12 -12.99 14.79
CA ALA A 89 -19.38 -11.77 15.18
C ALA A 89 -19.49 -10.59 14.19
N TRP A 90 -19.87 -10.83 12.93
CA TRP A 90 -19.98 -9.77 11.90
C TRP A 90 -21.42 -9.46 11.48
N ALA A 91 -22.42 -10.18 12.02
CA ALA A 91 -23.83 -9.93 11.77
C ALA A 91 -24.53 -9.25 12.97
N SER A 92 -23.83 -8.39 13.72
CA SER A 92 -24.52 -7.47 14.63
C SER A 92 -25.17 -6.36 13.81
N GLU A 93 -26.49 -6.46 13.66
CA GLU A 93 -27.40 -5.51 13.02
C GLU A 93 -27.52 -4.16 13.75
N GLU A 94 -26.46 -3.65 14.38
CA GLU A 94 -26.37 -2.21 14.69
C GLU A 94 -25.93 -1.48 13.42
N ALA A 95 -26.88 -1.42 12.52
CA ALA A 95 -27.07 -0.47 11.45
C ALA A 95 -25.85 0.44 11.20
N LEU A 96 -25.11 0.14 10.13
CA LEU A 96 -24.22 1.09 9.46
C LEU A 96 -25.07 2.21 8.79
N VAL A 97 -25.94 2.87 9.57
CA VAL A 97 -26.64 4.08 9.20
C VAL A 97 -25.60 5.17 9.33
N MET A 98 -25.04 5.55 8.18
CA MET A 98 -24.13 6.69 8.08
C MET A 98 -24.76 7.87 8.82
N THR A 99 -24.04 8.44 9.79
CA THR A 99 -24.58 9.51 10.62
C THR A 99 -24.93 10.72 9.73
N PRO A 100 -25.93 11.53 10.12
CA PRO A 100 -26.31 12.71 9.34
C PRO A 100 -25.13 13.66 9.09
N ASP A 101 -24.18 13.75 10.02
CA ASP A 101 -22.97 14.55 9.85
C ASP A 101 -22.01 13.97 8.81
N GLU A 102 -21.82 12.65 8.77
CA GLU A 102 -21.00 11.99 7.74
C GLU A 102 -21.62 12.19 6.34
N THR A 103 -22.94 12.09 6.21
CA THR A 103 -23.64 12.37 4.94
C THR A 103 -23.46 13.83 4.50
N ARG A 104 -23.50 14.79 5.44
CA ARG A 104 -23.36 16.22 5.18
C ARG A 104 -21.95 16.56 4.69
N ILE A 105 -20.92 16.00 5.33
CA ILE A 105 -19.51 16.20 4.95
C ILE A 105 -19.24 15.69 3.53
N LEU A 106 -19.75 14.50 3.19
CA LEU A 106 -19.60 13.94 1.86
C LEU A 106 -20.30 14.81 0.79
N TYR A 107 -21.46 15.37 1.12
CA TYR A 107 -22.18 16.27 0.22
C TYR A 107 -21.40 17.57 -0.02
N GLU A 108 -20.79 18.15 1.01
CA GLU A 108 -19.99 19.37 0.91
C GLU A 108 -18.71 19.15 0.08
N LEU A 109 -18.06 17.99 0.22
CA LEU A 109 -16.89 17.62 -0.59
C LEU A 109 -17.25 17.39 -2.06
N LEU A 110 -18.41 16.80 -2.35
CA LEU A 110 -18.85 16.54 -3.72
C LEU A 110 -19.22 17.83 -4.47
N HIS A 111 -19.74 18.84 -3.75
CA HIS A 111 -20.24 20.09 -4.33
C HIS A 111 -19.33 21.31 -4.10
N SER A 112 -18.18 21.13 -3.44
CA SER A 112 -17.16 22.17 -3.36
C SER A 112 -16.53 22.36 -4.73
N THR A 113 -16.97 23.39 -5.47
CA THR A 113 -16.29 23.81 -6.69
C THR A 113 -14.92 24.39 -6.31
N PRO A 114 -13.82 23.93 -6.91
CA PRO A 114 -12.52 24.58 -6.71
C PRO A 114 -12.59 26.01 -7.26
N VAL A 115 -12.28 26.99 -6.41
CA VAL A 115 -11.97 28.37 -6.83
C VAL A 115 -10.57 28.41 -7.43
#